data_AF-A0A256FCX3-F1
#
_entry.id   AF-A0A256FCX3-F1
#
_cell.length_a   1.000
_cell.length_b   1.000
_cell.length_c   1.000
_cell.angle_alpha   90.00
_cell.angle_beta   90.00
_cell.angle_gamma   90.00
#
_symmetry.space_group_name_H-M   'P 1'
#
loop_
_entity.id
_entity.type
_entity.pdbx_description
1 polymer ?
#
loop_
_entity_poly.entity_id
_entity_poly.type
_entity_poly.pdbx_seq_one_letter_code
_entity_poly.pdbx_strand_id
1 'polypeptide(L)' 'MPEVIETTVYRLNELSDAAKDKARAWYREGGFDYDWYDAVYEDFQRIAEILGLNLKTRTVRLMGGGTRQEPCIWFRGF' A
#
# COMPACT_ATOMS: atom_id res chain seq x y z
N MET A 1 -16.77 -5.99 -38.67
CA MET A 1 -15.76 -4.99 -39.05
C MET A 1 -15.43 -4.21 -37.79
N PRO A 2 -14.18 -4.16 -37.32
CA PRO A 2 -13.83 -3.39 -36.13
C PRO A 2 -14.00 -1.89 -36.42
N GLU A 3 -14.50 -1.13 -35.45
CA GLU A 3 -14.62 0.33 -35.50
C GLU A 3 -13.57 0.95 -34.58
N VAL A 4 -12.84 1.94 -35.07
CA VAL A 4 -11.80 2.63 -34.31
C VAL A 4 -12.42 3.87 -33.66
N ILE A 5 -12.30 3.96 -32.34
CA ILE A 5 -12.69 5.15 -31.56
C ILE A 5 -11.41 5.92 -31.22
N GLU A 6 -11.35 7.19 -31.63
CA GLU A 6 -10.24 8.09 -31.31
C GLU A 6 -10.53 8.86 -30.02
N THR A 7 -9.54 9.00 -29.14
CA THR A 7 -9.67 9.77 -27.89
C THR A 7 -8.34 10.44 -27.56
N THR A 8 -8.39 11.74 -27.30
CA THR A 8 -7.24 12.51 -26.84
C THR A 8 -6.95 12.19 -25.38
N VAL A 9 -5.72 11.76 -25.09
CA VAL A 9 -5.23 11.51 -23.73
C VAL A 9 -4.15 12.53 -23.36
N TYR A 10 -4.08 12.87 -22.07
CA TYR A 10 -3.15 13.86 -21.53
C TYR A 10 -2.20 13.22 -20.54
N ARG A 11 -0.94 13.67 -20.53
CA ARG A 11 0.07 13.33 -19.53
C ARG A 11 -0.18 14.12 -18.25
N LEU A 12 0.28 13.59 -17.12
CA LEU A 12 0.07 14.21 -15.80
C LEU A 12 0.59 15.67 -15.72
N ASN A 13 1.67 16.01 -16.42
CA ASN A 13 2.23 17.36 -16.45
C ASN A 13 1.42 18.35 -17.30
N GLU A 14 0.53 17.86 -18.17
CA GLU A 14 -0.37 18.67 -19.00
C GLU A 14 -1.69 18.99 -18.28
N LEU A 15 -1.94 18.37 -17.12
CA LEU A 15 -3.14 18.57 -16.33
C LEU A 15 -3.07 19.83 -15.47
N SER A 16 -4.23 20.44 -15.21
CA SER A 16 -4.38 21.43 -14.12
C SER A 16 -4.14 20.78 -12.76
N ASP A 17 -3.82 21.55 -11.74
CA ASP A 17 -3.50 20.98 -10.42
C ASP A 17 -4.69 20.21 -9.81
N ALA A 18 -5.91 20.73 -9.94
CA ALA A 18 -7.11 20.01 -9.54
C ALA A 18 -7.30 18.68 -10.29
N ALA A 19 -6.97 18.64 -11.59
CA ALA A 19 -7.05 17.41 -12.38
C ALA A 19 -5.94 16.41 -12.01
N LYS A 20 -4.72 16.88 -11.67
CA LYS A 20 -3.66 16.02 -11.12
C LYS A 20 -4.08 15.40 -9.81
N ASP A 21 -4.70 16.16 -8.92
CA ASP A 21 -5.15 15.66 -7.62
C ASP A 21 -6.24 14.60 -7.78
N LYS A 22 -7.17 14.81 -8.71
CA LYS A 22 -8.17 13.80 -9.08
C LYS A 22 -7.55 12.54 -9.68
N ALA A 23 -6.56 12.68 -10.57
CA ALA A 23 -5.85 11.54 -11.16
C ALA A 23 -5.11 10.72 -10.10
N ARG A 24 -4.46 11.39 -9.13
CA ARG A 24 -3.77 10.73 -8.00
C ARG A 24 -4.75 10.06 -7.04
N ALA A 25 -5.89 10.69 -6.75
CA ALA A 25 -6.92 10.10 -5.91
C ALA A 25 -7.46 8.80 -6.54
N TRP A 26 -7.80 8.84 -7.82
CA TRP A 26 -8.22 7.65 -8.58
C TRP A 26 -7.17 6.54 -8.54
N TYR A 27 -5.89 6.87 -8.74
CA TYR A 27 -4.80 5.90 -8.68
C TYR A 27 -4.64 5.28 -7.27
N ARG A 28 -4.80 6.06 -6.21
CA ARG A 28 -4.74 5.54 -4.83
C ARG A 28 -5.92 4.64 -4.48
N GLU A 29 -7.12 4.99 -4.93
CA GLU A 29 -8.35 4.30 -4.56
C GLU A 29 -8.56 2.99 -5.33
N GLY A 30 -8.09 2.91 -6.59
CA GLY A 30 -8.37 1.78 -7.48
C GLY A 30 -7.19 1.30 -8.32
N GLY A 31 -5.99 1.84 -8.13
CA GLY A 31 -4.80 1.48 -8.92
C GLY A 31 -4.17 0.13 -8.55
N PHE A 32 -4.63 -0.51 -7.47
CA PHE A 32 -4.10 -1.78 -7.01
C PHE A 32 -5.26 -2.77 -6.78
N ASP A 33 -5.44 -3.70 -7.71
CA ASP A 33 -6.39 -4.81 -7.65
C ASP A 33 -5.80 -6.08 -7.00
N TYR A 34 -4.53 -6.03 -6.62
CA TYR A 34 -3.80 -7.06 -5.88
C TYR A 34 -3.40 -6.55 -4.49
N ASP A 35 -3.13 -7.46 -3.54
CA ASP A 35 -2.59 -7.14 -2.20
C ASP A 35 -1.14 -6.63 -2.31
N TRP A 36 -0.96 -5.47 -2.93
CA TRP A 36 0.34 -4.85 -3.23
C TRP A 36 1.22 -4.60 -2.00
N TYR A 37 0.61 -4.64 -0.81
CA TYR A 37 1.25 -4.43 0.47
C TYR A 37 1.46 -5.72 1.28
N ASP A 38 1.20 -6.90 0.72
CA ASP A 38 1.27 -8.19 1.40
C ASP A 38 2.60 -8.42 2.15
N ALA A 39 3.72 -8.07 1.51
CA ALA A 39 5.07 -8.23 2.03
C ALA A 39 5.54 -7.08 2.93
N VAL A 40 4.85 -5.94 2.96
CA VAL A 40 5.34 -4.70 3.62
C VAL A 40 5.69 -4.93 5.09
N TYR A 41 4.85 -5.66 5.82
CA TYR A 41 5.09 -5.95 7.23
C TYR A 41 6.24 -6.93 7.45
N GLU A 42 6.40 -7.93 6.58
CA GLU A 42 7.49 -8.91 6.68
C GLU A 42 8.83 -8.26 6.33
N ASP A 43 8.87 -7.51 5.23
CA ASP A 43 10.08 -6.83 4.77
C ASP A 43 10.55 -5.78 5.78
N PHE A 44 9.62 -5.00 6.37
CA PHE A 44 9.99 -4.04 7.40
C PHE A 44 10.63 -4.72 8.62
N GLN A 45 10.11 -5.87 9.04
CA GLN A 45 10.69 -6.65 10.14
C GLN A 45 12.08 -7.19 9.77
N ARG A 46 12.24 -7.75 8.57
CA ARG A 46 13.51 -8.27 8.07
C ARG A 46 14.57 -7.18 7.95
N ILE A 47 14.22 -6.01 7.45
CA ILE A 47 15.12 -4.86 7.37
C ILE A 47 15.51 -4.39 8.77
N ALA A 48 14.56 -4.30 9.71
CA ALA A 48 14.85 -3.95 11.10
C ALA A 48 15.85 -4.93 11.73
N GLU A 49 15.69 -6.23 11.50
CA GLU A 49 16.63 -7.26 11.94
C GLU A 49 18.03 -7.08 11.33
N ILE A 50 18.13 -6.87 10.01
CA ILE A 50 19.40 -6.60 9.31
C ILE A 50 20.11 -5.38 9.90
N LEU A 51 19.36 -4.35 10.28
CA LEU A 51 19.88 -3.13 10.89
C LEU A 51 20.15 -3.25 12.39
N GLY A 52 19.83 -4.38 13.02
CA GLY A 52 19.99 -4.60 14.47
C GLY A 52 18.98 -3.83 15.33
N LEU A 53 17.81 -3.49 14.78
CA LEU A 53 16.74 -2.78 15.46
C LEU A 53 15.79 -3.75 16.16
N ASN A 54 15.47 -3.48 17.42
CA ASN A 54 14.45 -4.23 18.16
C ASN A 54 13.09 -3.53 18.04
N LEU A 55 12.12 -4.19 17.41
CA LEU A 55 10.76 -3.68 17.30
C LEU A 55 9.99 -3.91 18.60
N LYS A 56 9.27 -2.88 19.05
CA LYS A 56 8.34 -3.02 20.18
C LYS A 56 7.26 -4.04 19.84
N THR A 57 6.98 -4.97 20.75
CA THR A 57 5.90 -5.96 20.59
C THR A 57 4.75 -5.70 21.55
N ARG A 58 3.57 -6.20 21.20
CA ARG A 58 2.38 -6.26 22.05
C ARG A 58 1.88 -7.70 22.16
N THR A 59 1.36 -8.07 23.32
CA THR A 59 0.71 -9.37 23.51
C THR A 59 -0.66 -9.36 22.82
N VAL A 60 -0.90 -10.32 21.94
CA VAL A 60 -2.22 -10.56 21.32
C VAL A 60 -2.74 -11.96 21.69
N ARG A 61 -4.05 -12.07 21.93
CA ARG A 61 -4.72 -13.33 22.26
C ARG A 61 -5.05 -14.09 20.99
N LEU A 62 -4.79 -15.39 21.00
CA LEU A 62 -5.14 -16.31 19.92
C LEU A 62 -6.50 -16.95 20.20
N MET A 63 -7.21 -17.36 19.13
CA MET A 63 -8.53 -18.00 19.26
C MET A 63 -8.51 -19.26 20.15
N GLY A 64 -7.37 -19.94 20.26
CA GLY A 64 -7.17 -21.11 21.13
C GLY A 64 -6.80 -20.80 22.58
N GLY A 65 -6.97 -19.56 23.07
CA GLY A 65 -6.68 -19.18 24.45
C GLY A 65 -5.20 -18.89 24.77
N GLY A 66 -4.29 -19.15 23.82
CA GLY A 66 -2.87 -18.77 23.92
C GLY A 66 -2.61 -17.29 23.65
N THR A 67 -1.36 -16.87 23.79
CA THR A 67 -0.92 -15.51 23.43
C THR A 67 0.32 -15.56 22.55
N ARG A 68 0.50 -14.56 21.69
CA ARG A 68 1.75 -14.32 20.93
C ARG A 68 2.20 -12.87 21.06
N GLN A 69 3.48 -12.61 20.80
CA GLN A 69 4.01 -11.26 20.64
C GLN A 69 3.84 -10.83 19.18
N GLU A 70 3.22 -9.67 18.96
CA GLU A 70 3.04 -9.08 17.64
C GLU A 70 3.78 -7.74 17.56
N PRO A 71 4.56 -7.48 16.49
CA PRO A 71 5.22 -6.19 16.30
C PRO A 71 4.22 -5.03 16.25
N CYS A 72 4.58 -3.91 16.89
CA CYS A 72 3.83 -2.67 16.87
C CYS A 72 4.14 -1.88 15.61
N ILE A 73 3.59 -2.31 14.47
CA ILE A 73 3.76 -1.66 13.16
C ILE A 73 2.40 -1.10 12.72
N TRP A 74 2.37 0.14 12.25
CA TRP A 74 1.19 0.77 11.68
C TRP A 74 1.50 1.27 10.26
N PHE A 75 0.76 0.75 9.30
CA PHE A 75 0.88 1.12 7.90
C PHE A 75 -0.51 1.51 7.36
N ARG A 76 -0.57 2.60 6.58
CA ARG A 76 -1.83 3.12 6.01
C ARG A 76 -1.82 3.19 4.49
N GLY A 77 -0.77 2.69 3.83
CA GLY A 77 -0.66 2.79 2.38
C GLY A 77 -0.55 4.24 1.89
N PHE A 78 -1.07 4.47 0.68
CA PHE A 78 -1.08 5.77 -0.01
C PHE A 78 -2.41 6.51 0.11
#